data_AF-A0A2A5WVX2-F1
#
_entry.id   AF-A0A2A5WVX2-F1
#
_cell.length_a   1.000
_cell.length_b   1.000
_cell.length_c   1.000
_cell.angle_alpha   90.00
_cell.angle_beta   90.00
_cell.angle_gamma   90.00
#
_symmetry.space_group_name_H-M   'P 1'
#
loop_
_entity.id
_entity.type
_entity.pdbx_description
1 polymer ?
#
loop_
_entity_poly.entity_id
_entity_poly.type
_entity_poly.pdbx_seq_one_letter_code
_entity_poly.pdbx_strand_id
1 'polypeptide(L)' 'MLAVNVRFYVKPCEEDAVEERMKVFASECIDNEPGTNLYTVIKDKDGLGTIEIYEDMDAFRAHGVTPHHD' A
#
# COMPACT_ATOMS: atom_id res chain seq x y z
N MET A 1 -4.54 16.57 -1.77
CA MET A 1 -3.98 15.51 -0.92
C MET A 1 -5.09 14.56 -0.52
N LEU A 2 -4.85 13.26 -0.67
CA LEU A 2 -5.77 12.18 -0.35
C LEU A 2 -5.10 11.27 0.67
N ALA A 3 -5.82 10.86 1.72
CA ALA A 3 -5.36 9.85 2.66
C ALA A 3 -6.24 8.60 2.51
N VAL A 4 -5.60 7.44 2.38
CA VAL A 4 -6.26 6.15 2.18
C VAL A 4 -5.81 5.19 3.27
N ASN A 5 -6.77 4.42 3.80
CA ASN A 5 -6.51 3.32 4.71
C ASN A 5 -7.08 2.06 4.09
N VAL A 6 -6.22 1.07 3.85
CA VAL A 6 -6.59 -0.21 3.25
C VAL A 6 -6.43 -1.31 4.29
N ARG A 7 -7.42 -2.22 4.35
CA ARG A 7 -7.38 -3.39 5.22
C ARG A 7 -7.27 -4.66 4.37
N PHE A 8 -6.32 -5.52 4.72
CA PHE A 8 -6.13 -6.80 4.03
C PHE A 8 -6.90 -7.91 4.74
N TYR A 9 -7.64 -8.69 3.95
CA TYR A 9 -8.23 -9.94 4.38
C TYR A 9 -7.34 -11.08 3.89
N VAL A 10 -6.24 -11.28 4.62
CA VAL A 10 -5.21 -12.26 4.26
C VAL A 10 -5.72 -13.68 4.51
N LYS A 11 -5.28 -14.62 3.68
CA LYS A 11 -5.58 -16.05 3.90
C LYS A 11 -4.86 -16.53 5.18
N PRO A 12 -5.45 -17.47 5.93
CA PRO A 12 -4.81 -18.00 7.13
C PRO A 12 -3.42 -18.58 6.81
N CYS A 13 -2.44 -18.28 7.68
CA CYS A 13 -1.04 -18.70 7.58
C CYS A 13 -0.20 -18.00 6.49
N GLU A 14 -0.75 -17.00 5.79
CA GLU A 14 -0.04 -16.21 4.77
C GLU A 14 0.32 -14.80 5.26
N GLU A 15 0.02 -14.46 6.52
CA GLU A 15 0.12 -13.10 7.05
C GLU A 15 1.53 -12.52 6.96
N ASP A 16 2.55 -13.31 7.32
CA ASP A 16 3.94 -12.88 7.32
C ASP A 16 4.45 -12.71 5.88
N ALA A 17 4.10 -13.63 4.97
CA ALA A 17 4.47 -13.53 3.56
C ALA A 17 3.87 -12.29 2.89
N VAL A 18 2.60 -12.00 3.17
CA VAL A 18 1.94 -10.77 2.69
C VAL A 18 2.57 -9.53 3.31
N GLU A 19 2.85 -9.53 4.61
CA GLU A 19 3.50 -8.40 5.28
C GLU A 19 4.86 -8.07 4.66
N GLU A 20 5.69 -9.09 4.38
CA GLU A 20 7.00 -8.92 3.74
C GLU A 20 6.88 -8.40 2.31
N ARG A 21 5.99 -8.98 1.48
CA ARG A 21 5.77 -8.51 0.11
C ARG A 21 5.24 -7.08 0.08
N MET A 22 4.32 -6.73 0.98
CA MET A 22 3.74 -5.39 1.03
C MET A 22 4.74 -4.34 1.48
N LYS A 23 5.74 -4.68 2.32
CA LYS A 23 6.84 -3.76 2.65
C LYS A 23 7.71 -3.44 1.43
N VAL A 24 7.99 -4.45 0.61
CA VAL A 24 8.71 -4.24 -0.67
C VAL A 24 7.88 -3.38 -1.61
N PHE A 25 6.59 -3.71 -1.77
CA PHE A 25 5.67 -2.95 -2.61
C PHE A 25 5.55 -1.49 -2.18
N ALA A 26 5.47 -1.23 -0.88
CA ALA A 26 5.45 0.12 -0.32
C ALA A 26 6.68 0.95 -0.73
N SER A 27 7.88 0.35 -0.71
CA SER A 27 9.10 1.00 -1.20
C SER A 27 9.02 1.29 -2.70
N GLU A 28 8.58 0.30 -3.48
CA GLU A 28 8.42 0.44 -4.92
C GLU A 28 7.46 1.59 -5.29
N CYS A 29 6.35 1.74 -4.57
CA CYS A 29 5.42 2.86 -4.79
C CYS A 29 6.06 4.21 -4.45
N ILE A 30 6.75 4.33 -3.32
CA ILE A 30 7.41 5.58 -2.93
C ILE A 30 8.51 5.96 -3.94
N ASP A 31 9.27 4.99 -4.43
CA ASP A 31 10.41 5.23 -5.31
C ASP A 31 9.98 5.52 -6.76
N ASN A 32 8.87 4.94 -7.23
CA ASN A 32 8.51 4.93 -8.65
C ASN A 32 7.21 5.65 -8.99
N GLU A 33 6.36 6.02 -8.02
CA GLU A 33 5.06 6.66 -8.27
C GLU A 33 5.08 8.14 -7.85
N PRO A 34 5.22 9.06 -8.82
CA PRO A 34 5.12 10.49 -8.54
C PRO A 34 3.79 10.83 -7.87
N GLY A 35 3.87 11.58 -6.77
CA GLY A 35 2.71 11.98 -5.98
C GLY A 35 2.33 11.00 -4.86
N THR A 36 3.04 9.87 -4.68
CA THR A 36 2.94 9.02 -3.49
C THR A 36 3.80 9.60 -2.36
N ASN A 37 3.17 10.31 -1.43
CA ASN A 37 3.85 10.98 -0.32
C ASN A 37 4.10 10.05 0.88
N LEU A 38 3.25 9.04 1.05
CA LEU A 38 3.39 8.00 2.06
C LEU A 38 2.77 6.71 1.53
N TYR A 39 3.46 5.60 1.76
CA TYR A 39 2.89 4.27 1.66
C TYR A 39 3.52 3.41 2.76
N THR A 40 2.75 2.97 3.76
CA THR A 40 3.30 2.20 4.87
C THR A 40 2.39 1.06 5.28
N VAL A 41 3.00 -0.09 5.56
CA VAL A 41 2.30 -1.27 6.06
C VAL A 41 2.06 -1.11 7.56
N ILE A 42 0.82 -1.36 7.99
CA ILE A 42 0.42 -1.32 9.38
C ILE A 42 -0.10 -2.69 9.83
N LYS A 43 0.16 -3.02 11.09
CA LYS A 43 -0.38 -4.21 11.77
C LYS A 43 -0.90 -3.78 13.12
N ASP A 44 -2.19 -3.96 13.34
CA ASP A 44 -2.87 -3.59 14.59
C ASP A 44 -3.77 -4.73 15.07
N LYS A 45 -4.59 -4.46 16.09
CA LYS A 45 -5.54 -5.43 16.64
C LYS A 45 -6.57 -5.95 15.62
N ASP A 46 -6.79 -5.21 14.54
CA ASP A 46 -7.77 -5.51 13.50
C ASP A 46 -7.12 -6.15 12.25
N GLY A 47 -5.81 -6.42 12.29
CA GLY A 47 -5.07 -7.18 11.29
C GLY A 47 -4.03 -6.36 10.52
N LEU A 48 -3.74 -6.78 9.30
CA LEU A 48 -2.73 -6.17 8.42
C LEU A 48 -3.39 -5.21 7.42
N GLY A 49 -2.71 -4.12 7.07
CA GLY A 49 -3.20 -3.13 6.11
C GLY A 49 -2.15 -2.12 5.70
N THR A 50 -2.57 -1.03 5.05
CA THR A 50 -1.71 0.10 4.68
C THR A 50 -2.35 1.43 5.04
N ILE A 51 -1.49 2.42 5.31
CA ILE A 51 -1.83 3.85 5.33
C ILE A 51 -1.04 4.52 4.21
N GLU A 52 -1.76 5.28 3.39
CA GLU A 52 -1.25 5.84 2.15
C GLU A 52 -1.64 7.31 2.05
N ILE A 53 -0.75 8.15 1.52
CA ILE A 53 -1.01 9.56 1.28
C ILE A 53 -0.58 9.89 -0.15
N TYR A 54 -1.50 10.43 -0.93
CA TYR A 54 -1.28 10.87 -2.30
C TYR A 54 -1.43 12.38 -2.42
N GLU A 55 -0.69 12.99 -3.32
CA GLU A 55 -0.75 14.43 -3.61
C GLU A 55 -2.15 14.84 -4.07
N ASP A 56 -2.78 14.05 -4.93
CA ASP A 56 -4.12 14.28 -5.46
C ASP A 56 -4.79 12.98 -5.96
N MET A 57 -5.95 13.15 -6.61
CA MET A 57 -6.73 12.03 -7.18
C MET A 57 -6.07 11.39 -8.40
N ASP A 58 -5.24 12.11 -9.13
CA ASP A 58 -4.59 11.59 -10.34
C ASP A 58 -3.39 10.72 -9.95
N ALA A 59 -2.62 11.11 -8.92
CA ALA A 59 -1.62 10.24 -8.29
C ALA A 59 -2.24 8.94 -7.75
N PHE A 60 -3.38 9.03 -7.05
CA PHE A 60 -4.10 7.84 -6.57
C PHE A 60 -4.59 6.93 -7.71
N ARG A 61 -5.09 7.51 -8.82
CA ARG A 61 -5.50 6.72 -10.00
C ARG A 61 -4.32 6.06 -10.69
N ALA A 62 -3.18 6.74 -10.77
CA ALA A 62 -1.96 6.19 -11.34
C ALA A 62 -1.45 4.99 -10.51
N HIS A 63 -1.49 5.10 -9.17
CA HIS A 63 -1.19 3.99 -8.27
C HIS A 63 -2.08 2.76 -8.53
N GLY A 64 -3.39 2.95 -8.75
CA GLY A 64 -4.33 1.84 -8.98
C GLY A 64 -4.17 1.08 -10.30
N VAL A 65 -3.26 1.47 -11.18
CA VAL A 65 -3.04 0.84 -12.49
C VAL A 65 -1.57 0.48 -12.76
N THR A 66 -0.68 0.60 -11.77
CA THR A 66 0.75 0.29 -11.96
C THR A 66 0.98 -1.21 -12.17
N PRO A 67 1.86 -1.63 -13.09
CA PRO A 67 2.06 -3.05 -13.42
C PRO A 67 2.65 -3.91 -12.29
N HIS A 68 3.09 -3.30 -11.19
CA HIS A 68 3.74 -3.96 -10.05
C HIS A 68 2.73 -4.32 -8.94
N HIS A 69 1.44 -4.03 -9.18
CA HIS A 69 0.29 -4.35 -8.31
C HIS A 69 -0.10 -5.84 -8.36
N ASP A 70 0.43 -6.62 -9.31
CA ASP A 70 0.22 -8.08 -9.44
C ASP A 70 1.20 -8.91 -8.58
#